data_AF-A0A368H6U8-F1
#
_entry.id   AF-A0A368H6U8-F1
#
_cell.length_a   1.000
_cell.length_b   1.000
_cell.length_c   1.000
_cell.angle_alpha   90.00
_cell.angle_beta   90.00
_cell.angle_gamma   90.00
#
_symmetry.space_group_name_H-M   'P 1'
#
loop_
_entity.id
_entity.type
_entity.pdbx_description
1 polymer ?
#
loop_
_entity_poly.entity_id
_entity_poly.type
_entity_poly.pdbx_seq_one_letter_code
_entity_poly.pdbx_strand_id
1 'polypeptide(L)'
;MAASKVERLERAINTLEAALKANDLIPGNKKSVSYDKERNACTEIRTIIVASDFNTLYKADRRYGDLLAKGVEMVFRMVNHIDQDIRTYAEESLDAILRSLLLGFYHSRVLVLLITEIGRANAARSVVCALRRLAHLVHFSKCNRVVSYGVHILSALTSLMKRPEEAIQNAIISYTGLLFDTLGPRMKSQHSDKAFVCVLFHFHS
;
A
#
# COMPACT_ATOMS: atom_id res chain seq x y z
N MET A 1 3.64 9.80 -27.08
CA MET A 1 4.28 8.74 -26.27
C MET A 1 3.80 8.68 -24.82
N ALA A 2 3.80 9.78 -24.05
CA ALA A 2 3.36 9.77 -22.64
C ALA A 2 1.85 9.45 -22.46
N ALA A 3 0.95 10.08 -23.24
CA ALA A 3 -0.49 9.79 -23.18
C ALA A 3 -0.82 8.31 -23.45
N SER A 4 -0.13 7.69 -24.42
CA SER A 4 -0.25 6.26 -24.73
C SER A 4 0.14 5.36 -23.54
N LYS A 5 1.13 5.76 -22.72
CA LYS A 5 1.48 5.03 -21.49
C LYS A 5 0.38 5.11 -20.44
N VAL A 6 -0.31 6.26 -20.31
CA VAL A 6 -1.40 6.44 -19.34
C VAL A 6 -2.60 5.57 -19.73
N GLU A 7 -2.95 5.51 -21.01
CA GLU A 7 -3.99 4.59 -21.49
C GLU A 7 -3.62 3.12 -21.30
N ARG A 8 -2.36 2.76 -21.54
CA ARG A 8 -1.87 1.38 -21.29
C ARG A 8 -1.98 1.02 -19.81
N LEU A 9 -1.66 1.95 -18.92
CA LEU A 9 -1.81 1.76 -17.47
C LEU A 9 -3.28 1.53 -17.11
N GLU A 10 -4.18 2.38 -17.61
CA GLU A 10 -5.62 2.24 -17.39
C GLU A 10 -6.14 0.87 -17.88
N ARG A 11 -5.73 0.44 -19.08
CA ARG A 11 -6.08 -0.90 -19.61
C ARG A 11 -5.53 -2.03 -18.75
N ALA A 12 -4.28 -1.94 -18.29
CA ALA A 12 -3.67 -2.95 -17.43
C ALA A 12 -4.39 -3.06 -16.08
N ILE A 13 -4.76 -1.93 -15.48
CA ILE A 13 -5.54 -1.87 -14.24
C ILE A 13 -6.90 -2.56 -14.43
N ASN A 14 -7.63 -2.20 -15.48
CA ASN A 14 -8.95 -2.78 -15.74
C ASN A 14 -8.85 -4.28 -16.04
N THR A 15 -7.79 -4.73 -16.72
CA THR A 15 -7.53 -6.15 -16.99
C THR A 15 -7.26 -6.91 -15.70
N LEU A 16 -6.41 -6.38 -14.83
CA LEU A 16 -6.10 -7.00 -13.55
C LEU A 16 -7.32 -7.04 -12.63
N GLU A 17 -8.09 -5.96 -12.57
CA GLU A 17 -9.31 -5.89 -11.79
C GLU A 17 -10.33 -6.94 -12.24
N ALA A 18 -10.52 -7.11 -13.55
CA ALA A 18 -11.40 -8.12 -14.12
C ALA A 18 -10.91 -9.55 -13.85
N ALA A 19 -9.60 -9.79 -13.97
CA ALA A 19 -9.01 -11.10 -13.71
C ALA A 19 -9.15 -11.52 -12.24
N LEU A 20 -8.86 -10.60 -11.31
CA LEU A 20 -9.04 -10.85 -9.87
C LEU A 20 -10.50 -11.14 -9.52
N LYS A 21 -11.45 -10.37 -10.07
CA LYS A 21 -12.90 -10.62 -9.88
C LYS A 21 -13.32 -11.98 -10.43
N ALA A 22 -12.74 -12.43 -11.54
CA ALA A 22 -13.03 -13.74 -12.10
C ALA A 22 -12.52 -14.86 -11.18
N ASN A 23 -11.36 -14.69 -10.56
CA ASN A 23 -10.81 -15.70 -9.63
C ASN A 23 -11.61 -15.82 -8.33
N ASP A 24 -12.19 -14.72 -7.83
CA ASP A 24 -13.08 -14.75 -6.66
C ASP A 24 -14.32 -15.65 -6.90
N LEU A 25 -14.68 -15.92 -8.17
CA LEU A 25 -15.82 -16.75 -8.58
C LEU A 25 -15.46 -18.21 -8.84
N ILE A 26 -14.17 -18.58 -8.88
CA ILE A 26 -13.73 -19.95 -9.20
C ILE A 26 -13.63 -20.77 -7.90
N PRO A 27 -14.37 -21.88 -7.75
CA PRO A 27 -14.18 -22.80 -6.63
C PRO A 27 -12.76 -23.39 -6.68
N GLY A 28 -12.07 -23.42 -5.53
CA GLY A 28 -10.63 -23.72 -5.39
C GLY A 28 -10.13 -25.11 -5.81
N ASN A 29 -10.86 -25.85 -6.65
CA ASN A 29 -10.60 -27.26 -6.96
C ASN A 29 -10.29 -27.55 -8.45
N LYS A 30 -9.90 -26.55 -9.25
CA LYS A 30 -9.44 -26.77 -10.64
C LYS A 30 -7.92 -26.65 -10.76
N LYS A 31 -7.25 -27.79 -10.99
CA LYS A 31 -5.78 -27.96 -11.04
C LYS A 31 -5.07 -27.40 -12.30
N SER A 32 -5.69 -26.51 -13.09
CA SER A 32 -5.00 -25.88 -14.24
C SER A 32 -5.52 -24.47 -14.54
N VAL A 33 -5.56 -23.60 -13.54
CA VAL A 33 -5.80 -22.17 -13.79
C VAL A 33 -4.44 -21.52 -14.05
N SER A 34 -4.20 -21.10 -15.30
CA SER A 34 -3.07 -20.20 -15.60
C SER A 34 -3.43 -18.80 -15.12
N TYR A 35 -2.52 -18.18 -14.38
CA TYR A 35 -2.62 -16.80 -13.88
C TYR A 35 -1.79 -15.81 -14.71
N ASP A 36 -1.54 -16.15 -15.99
CA ASP A 36 -0.72 -15.34 -16.88
C ASP A 36 -1.33 -13.96 -17.12
N LYS A 37 -2.66 -13.84 -17.10
CA LYS A 37 -3.34 -12.54 -17.30
C LYS A 37 -3.06 -11.60 -16.14
N GLU A 38 -3.19 -12.06 -14.90
CA GLU A 38 -2.89 -11.30 -13.69
C GLU A 38 -1.42 -10.90 -13.68
N ARG A 39 -0.53 -11.87 -13.96
CA ARG A 39 0.92 -11.64 -13.97
C ARG A 39 1.32 -10.62 -15.03
N ASN A 40 0.80 -10.73 -16.26
CA ASN A 40 1.11 -9.82 -17.35
C ASN A 40 0.56 -8.41 -17.09
N ALA A 41 -0.67 -8.29 -16.57
CA ALA A 41 -1.24 -7.00 -16.21
C ALA A 41 -0.46 -6.33 -15.07
N CYS A 42 -0.04 -7.09 -14.05
CA CYS A 42 0.82 -6.62 -12.98
C CYS A 42 2.19 -6.14 -13.51
N THR A 43 2.79 -6.94 -14.41
CA THR A 43 4.06 -6.62 -15.08
C THR A 43 3.97 -5.28 -15.81
N GLU A 44 2.88 -5.05 -16.54
CA GLU A 44 2.64 -3.82 -17.29
C GLU A 44 2.46 -2.62 -16.36
N ILE A 45 1.67 -2.75 -15.28
CA ILE A 45 1.51 -1.72 -14.25
C ILE A 45 2.88 -1.34 -13.66
N ARG A 46 3.64 -2.35 -13.20
CA ARG A 46 4.99 -2.16 -12.66
C ARG A 46 5.89 -1.46 -13.67
N THR A 47 5.91 -1.93 -14.91
CA THR A 47 6.79 -1.41 -15.96
C THR A 47 6.51 0.06 -16.24
N ILE A 48 5.23 0.45 -16.36
CA ILE A 48 4.87 1.84 -16.65
C ILE A 48 5.26 2.77 -15.51
N ILE A 49 4.95 2.39 -14.27
CA ILE A 49 5.20 3.22 -13.08
C ILE A 49 6.70 3.33 -12.79
N VAL A 50 7.46 2.25 -12.94
CA VAL A 50 8.91 2.24 -12.66
C VAL A 50 9.70 2.95 -13.77
N ALA A 51 9.33 2.76 -15.05
CA ALA A 51 10.08 3.30 -16.18
C ALA A 51 9.78 4.77 -16.50
N SER A 52 8.86 5.41 -15.78
CA SER A 52 8.40 6.76 -16.12
C SER A 52 8.47 7.69 -14.91
N ASP A 53 9.06 8.86 -15.11
CA ASP A 53 8.99 9.93 -14.12
C ASP A 53 7.52 10.35 -13.90
N PHE A 54 7.12 10.46 -12.64
CA PHE A 54 5.73 10.77 -12.28
C PHE A 54 5.28 12.11 -12.86
N ASN A 55 6.13 13.15 -12.77
CA ASN A 55 5.77 14.49 -13.26
C ASN A 55 5.57 14.49 -14.78
N THR A 56 6.34 13.69 -15.50
CA THR A 56 6.23 13.55 -16.96
C THR A 56 4.86 13.01 -17.36
N LEU A 57 4.41 11.91 -16.74
CA LEU A 57 3.09 11.34 -17.05
C LEU A 57 1.95 12.19 -16.50
N TYR A 58 2.10 12.75 -15.29
CA TYR A 58 1.08 13.59 -14.67
C TYR A 58 0.82 14.90 -15.41
N LYS A 59 1.87 15.53 -15.98
CA LYS A 59 1.70 16.73 -16.82
C LYS A 59 1.05 16.40 -18.17
N ALA A 60 1.34 15.21 -18.72
CA ALA A 60 0.74 14.77 -19.97
C ALA A 60 -0.74 14.38 -19.81
N ASP A 61 -1.10 13.74 -18.70
CA ASP A 61 -2.48 13.40 -18.36
C ASP A 61 -2.70 13.46 -16.84
N ARG A 62 -3.60 14.34 -16.41
CA ARG A 62 -3.87 14.58 -14.98
C ARG A 62 -4.50 13.37 -14.29
N ARG A 63 -5.13 12.45 -15.04
CA ARG A 63 -5.69 11.19 -14.53
C ARG A 63 -4.62 10.24 -14.02
N TYR A 64 -3.35 10.43 -14.41
CA TYR A 64 -2.26 9.54 -14.02
C TYR A 64 -2.10 9.42 -12.49
N GLY A 65 -2.38 10.48 -11.73
CA GLY A 65 -2.29 10.43 -10.27
C GLY A 65 -3.23 9.38 -9.67
N ASP A 66 -4.48 9.37 -10.13
CA ASP A 66 -5.51 8.44 -9.66
C ASP A 66 -5.29 7.04 -10.22
N LEU A 67 -4.86 6.94 -11.48
CA LEU A 67 -4.50 5.65 -12.10
C LEU A 67 -3.31 5.00 -11.42
N LEU A 68 -2.29 5.76 -11.01
CA LEU A 68 -1.19 5.22 -10.22
C LEU A 68 -1.69 4.67 -8.89
N ALA A 69 -2.54 5.42 -8.19
CA ALA A 69 -3.08 4.97 -6.90
C ALA A 69 -3.90 3.68 -7.06
N LYS A 70 -4.79 3.65 -8.07
CA LYS A 70 -5.57 2.45 -8.40
C LYS A 70 -4.69 1.28 -8.86
N GLY A 71 -3.61 1.54 -9.60
CA GLY A 71 -2.65 0.53 -10.00
C GLY A 71 -1.94 -0.11 -8.83
N VAL A 72 -1.42 0.70 -7.90
CA VAL A 72 -0.78 0.20 -6.68
C VAL A 72 -1.77 -0.60 -5.81
N GLU A 73 -3.01 -0.13 -5.69
CA GLU A 73 -4.09 -0.88 -5.02
C GLU A 73 -4.33 -2.26 -5.66
N MET A 74 -4.37 -2.36 -7.00
CA MET A 74 -4.54 -3.66 -7.65
C MET A 74 -3.37 -4.60 -7.40
N VAL A 75 -2.13 -4.08 -7.34
CA VAL A 75 -0.96 -4.90 -6.98
C VAL A 75 -1.05 -5.35 -5.51
N PHE A 76 -1.52 -4.51 -4.59
CA PHE A 76 -1.79 -4.93 -3.20
C PHE A 76 -2.80 -6.06 -3.10
N ARG A 77 -3.88 -6.04 -3.90
CA ARG A 77 -4.83 -7.17 -3.96
C ARG A 77 -4.16 -8.49 -4.37
N MET A 78 -3.19 -8.44 -5.28
CA MET A 78 -2.44 -9.65 -5.69
C MET A 78 -1.56 -10.23 -4.58
N VAL A 79 -1.18 -9.45 -3.56
CA VAL A 79 -0.44 -9.98 -2.41
C VAL A 79 -1.28 -11.04 -1.65
N ASN A 80 -2.60 -10.98 -1.74
CA ASN A 80 -3.52 -11.96 -1.15
C ASN A 80 -3.97 -13.05 -2.15
N HIS A 81 -3.28 -13.21 -3.29
CA HIS A 81 -3.65 -14.21 -4.29
C HIS A 81 -3.51 -15.64 -3.75
N ILE A 82 -4.30 -16.59 -4.28
CA ILE A 82 -4.27 -18.01 -3.86
C ILE A 82 -2.96 -18.72 -4.24
N ASP A 83 -2.40 -18.36 -5.39
CA ASP A 83 -1.12 -18.86 -5.90
C ASP A 83 0.08 -18.15 -5.26
N GLN A 84 1.06 -18.93 -4.80
CA GLN A 84 2.23 -18.42 -4.09
C GLN A 84 3.19 -17.62 -4.98
N ASP A 85 3.39 -18.04 -6.22
CA ASP A 85 4.31 -17.38 -7.14
C ASP A 85 3.76 -16.01 -7.52
N ILE A 86 2.45 -15.91 -7.72
CA ILE A 86 1.76 -14.64 -7.92
C ILE A 86 1.89 -13.73 -6.69
N ARG A 87 1.76 -14.26 -5.46
CA ARG A 87 1.96 -13.46 -4.24
C ARG A 87 3.39 -12.91 -4.15
N THR A 88 4.39 -13.75 -4.37
CA THR A 88 5.81 -13.35 -4.35
C THR A 88 6.08 -12.28 -5.40
N TYR A 89 5.59 -12.49 -6.63
CA TYR A 89 5.73 -11.52 -7.72
C TYR A 89 5.05 -10.18 -7.42
N ALA A 90 3.89 -10.19 -6.76
CA ALA A 90 3.21 -8.98 -6.34
C ALA A 90 4.00 -8.20 -5.29
N GLU A 91 4.60 -8.88 -4.30
CA GLU A 91 5.46 -8.23 -3.31
C GLU A 91 6.71 -7.60 -3.96
N GLU A 92 7.37 -8.30 -4.87
CA GLU A 92 8.50 -7.76 -5.64
C GLU A 92 8.11 -6.54 -6.49
N SER A 93 6.91 -6.60 -7.10
CA SER A 93 6.38 -5.52 -7.92
C SER A 93 6.05 -4.28 -7.08
N LEU A 94 5.46 -4.46 -5.89
CA LEU A 94 5.27 -3.36 -4.94
C LEU A 94 6.60 -2.76 -4.53
N ASP A 95 7.61 -3.57 -4.19
CA ASP A 95 8.91 -3.05 -3.77
C ASP A 95 9.58 -2.26 -4.88
N ALA A 96 9.51 -2.73 -6.13
CA ALA A 96 10.01 -1.99 -7.29
C ALA A 96 9.28 -0.65 -7.48
N ILE A 97 7.95 -0.64 -7.43
CA ILE A 97 7.14 0.56 -7.59
C ILE A 97 7.43 1.59 -6.49
N LEU A 98 7.36 1.16 -5.22
CA LEU A 98 7.55 2.06 -4.08
C LEU A 98 8.99 2.60 -4.07
N ARG A 99 10.00 1.76 -4.33
CA ARG A 99 11.39 2.21 -4.44
C ARG A 99 11.58 3.25 -5.55
N SER A 100 10.99 3.03 -6.73
CA SER A 100 11.03 4.00 -7.84
C SER A 100 10.45 5.36 -7.42
N LEU A 101 9.28 5.34 -6.76
CA LEU A 101 8.64 6.57 -6.27
C LEU A 101 9.48 7.30 -5.21
N LEU A 102 10.14 6.56 -4.33
CA LEU A 102 11.04 7.15 -3.32
C LEU A 102 12.28 7.78 -3.97
N LEU A 103 12.89 7.11 -4.95
CA LEU A 103 14.01 7.65 -5.73
C LEU A 103 13.61 8.92 -6.51
N GLY A 104 12.36 9.00 -6.97
CA GLY A 104 11.77 10.21 -7.56
C GLY A 104 11.37 11.30 -6.54
N PHE A 105 11.73 11.14 -5.27
CA PHE A 105 11.38 12.04 -4.16
C PHE A 105 9.88 12.17 -3.84
N TYR A 106 9.05 11.19 -4.23
CA TYR A 106 7.60 11.19 -4.02
C TYR A 106 7.16 10.57 -2.68
N HIS A 107 7.92 10.78 -1.61
CA HIS A 107 7.71 10.21 -0.27
C HIS A 107 6.28 10.38 0.25
N SER A 108 5.72 11.60 0.16
CA SER A 108 4.34 11.87 0.58
C SER A 108 3.30 11.02 -0.12
N ARG A 109 3.50 10.75 -1.42
CA ARG A 109 2.56 9.93 -2.19
C ARG A 109 2.66 8.48 -1.76
N VAL A 110 3.88 7.97 -1.53
CA VAL A 110 4.10 6.62 -0.99
C VAL A 110 3.44 6.45 0.38
N LEU A 111 3.59 7.41 1.29
CA LEU A 111 2.92 7.38 2.60
C LEU A 111 1.40 7.32 2.47
N VAL A 112 0.82 8.16 1.61
CA VAL A 112 -0.63 8.17 1.38
C VAL A 112 -1.10 6.80 0.86
N LEU A 113 -0.41 6.22 -0.12
CA LEU A 113 -0.76 4.89 -0.64
C LEU A 113 -0.77 3.83 0.46
N LEU A 114 0.25 3.82 1.32
CA LEU A 114 0.37 2.85 2.42
C LEU A 114 -0.69 3.07 3.51
N ILE A 115 -0.92 4.32 3.93
CA ILE A 115 -1.93 4.66 4.95
C ILE A 115 -3.33 4.32 4.44
N THR A 116 -3.63 4.65 3.18
CA THR A 116 -4.91 4.31 2.56
C THR A 116 -5.11 2.81 2.49
N GLU A 117 -4.09 2.04 2.11
CA GLU A 117 -4.19 0.57 2.07
C GLU A 117 -4.47 -0.03 3.44
N ILE A 118 -3.80 0.46 4.50
CA ILE A 118 -4.04 0.01 5.87
C ILE A 118 -5.47 0.35 6.33
N GLY A 119 -5.97 1.54 5.98
CA GLY A 119 -7.30 2.00 6.35
C GLY A 119 -8.46 1.27 5.66
N ARG A 120 -8.21 0.56 4.56
CA ARG A 120 -9.26 -0.01 3.68
C ARG A 120 -9.92 -1.32 4.16
N ALA A 121 -9.64 -1.81 5.37
CA ALA A 121 -10.16 -3.09 5.86
C ALA A 121 -9.92 -4.27 4.89
N ASN A 122 -8.83 -4.22 4.13
CA ASN A 122 -8.45 -5.25 3.15
C ASN A 122 -8.00 -6.56 3.83
N ALA A 123 -7.75 -7.59 3.04
CA ALA A 123 -7.25 -8.88 3.52
C ALA A 123 -6.01 -8.71 4.42
N ALA A 124 -5.93 -9.52 5.49
CA ALA A 124 -4.90 -9.39 6.52
C ALA A 124 -3.48 -9.35 5.95
N ARG A 125 -3.19 -10.17 4.94
CA ARG A 125 -1.88 -10.21 4.29
C ARG A 125 -1.50 -8.90 3.60
N SER A 126 -2.44 -8.25 2.90
CA SER A 126 -2.22 -6.94 2.26
C SER A 126 -1.94 -5.86 3.31
N VAL A 127 -2.72 -5.86 4.39
CA VAL A 127 -2.58 -4.90 5.48
C VAL A 127 -1.23 -5.07 6.19
N VAL A 128 -0.82 -6.30 6.52
CA VAL A 128 0.49 -6.58 7.12
C VAL A 128 1.62 -6.14 6.19
N CYS A 129 1.48 -6.42 4.89
CA CYS A 129 2.41 -6.02 3.84
C CYS A 129 2.58 -4.49 3.75
N ALA A 130 1.48 -3.73 3.87
CA ALA A 130 1.49 -2.27 3.89
C ALA A 130 2.03 -1.70 5.22
N LEU A 131 1.62 -2.24 6.37
CA LEU A 131 2.05 -1.81 7.71
C LEU A 131 3.57 -1.94 7.88
N ARG A 132 4.15 -3.09 7.49
CA ARG A 132 5.60 -3.31 7.49
C ARG A 132 6.34 -2.20 6.73
N ARG A 133 5.88 -1.91 5.52
CA ARG A 133 6.49 -0.90 4.64
C ARG A 133 6.33 0.52 5.18
N LEU A 134 5.17 0.83 5.77
CA LEU A 134 4.92 2.13 6.40
C LEU A 134 5.86 2.36 7.58
N ALA A 135 6.01 1.37 8.46
CA ALA A 135 6.88 1.46 9.63
C ALA A 135 8.34 1.71 9.24
N HIS A 136 8.81 1.05 8.18
CA HIS A 136 10.16 1.26 7.67
C HIS A 136 10.32 2.59 6.90
N LEU A 137 9.23 3.23 6.46
CA LEU A 137 9.30 4.46 5.67
C LEU A 137 9.12 5.73 6.50
N VAL A 138 8.34 5.67 7.59
CA VAL A 138 7.89 6.87 8.31
C VAL A 138 9.05 7.74 8.81
N HIS A 139 10.19 7.13 9.17
CA HIS A 139 11.35 7.85 9.69
C HIS A 139 12.04 8.76 8.66
N PHE A 140 11.94 8.43 7.36
CA PHE A 140 12.45 9.27 6.27
C PHE A 140 11.61 10.52 5.98
N SER A 141 10.45 10.66 6.65
CA SER A 141 9.53 11.76 6.41
C SER A 141 9.97 13.03 7.15
N LYS A 142 9.89 14.19 6.47
CA LYS A 142 10.17 15.51 7.08
C LYS A 142 9.23 15.79 8.25
N CYS A 143 9.73 16.38 9.33
CA CYS A 143 9.01 16.62 10.59
C CYS A 143 7.62 17.26 10.40
N ASN A 144 7.50 18.32 9.60
CA ASN A 144 6.23 19.03 9.39
C ASN A 144 5.14 18.17 8.73
N ARG A 145 5.53 17.16 7.93
CA ARG A 145 4.57 16.24 7.28
C ARG A 145 4.20 15.07 8.18
N VAL A 146 5.08 14.71 9.10
CA VAL A 146 4.87 13.59 10.02
C VAL A 146 3.71 13.86 10.97
N VAL A 147 3.47 15.12 11.35
CA VAL A 147 2.31 15.47 12.17
C VAL A 147 1.01 15.29 11.40
N SER A 148 0.94 15.79 10.16
CA SER A 148 -0.26 15.65 9.31
C SER A 148 -0.58 14.18 9.03
N TYR A 149 0.43 13.36 8.69
CA TYR A 149 0.22 11.94 8.48
C TYR A 149 0.05 11.15 9.79
N GLY A 150 0.62 11.63 10.90
CA GLY A 150 0.58 10.96 12.21
C GLY A 150 -0.85 10.72 12.69
N VAL A 151 -1.73 11.71 12.56
CA VAL A 151 -3.15 11.55 12.89
C VAL A 151 -3.81 10.46 12.03
N HIS A 152 -3.53 10.41 10.73
CA HIS A 152 -4.06 9.37 9.85
C HIS A 152 -3.49 7.99 10.15
N ILE A 153 -2.19 7.90 10.48
CA ILE A 153 -1.54 6.64 10.89
C ILE A 153 -2.15 6.14 12.19
N LEU A 154 -2.31 6.99 13.20
CA LEU A 154 -2.95 6.62 14.47
C LEU A 154 -4.40 6.16 14.24
N SER A 155 -5.17 6.90 13.43
CA SER A 155 -6.54 6.51 13.09
C SER A 155 -6.60 5.13 12.42
N ALA A 156 -5.67 4.85 11.50
CA ALA A 156 -5.55 3.56 10.83
C ALA A 156 -5.09 2.44 11.79
N LEU A 157 -4.17 2.72 12.73
CA LEU A 157 -3.77 1.75 13.75
C LEU A 157 -4.93 1.42 14.69
N THR A 158 -5.71 2.42 15.12
CA THR A 158 -6.89 2.19 15.96
C THR A 158 -7.95 1.33 15.29
N SER A 159 -8.12 1.44 13.96
CA SER A 159 -9.01 0.52 13.24
C SER A 159 -8.41 -0.87 13.12
N LEU A 160 -7.09 -1.01 12.95
CA LEU A 160 -6.41 -2.30 12.94
C LEU A 160 -6.46 -3.03 14.29
N MET A 161 -6.38 -2.32 15.42
CA MET A 161 -6.46 -2.97 16.75
C MET A 161 -7.78 -3.72 16.97
N LYS A 162 -8.85 -3.32 16.29
CA LYS A 162 -10.17 -3.96 16.37
C LYS A 162 -10.28 -5.25 15.56
N ARG A 163 -9.27 -5.57 14.73
CA ARG A 163 -9.28 -6.71 13.83
C ARG A 163 -8.75 -7.96 14.52
N PRO A 164 -9.52 -9.06 14.62
CA PRO A 164 -9.14 -10.22 15.43
C PRO A 164 -8.07 -11.11 14.78
N GLU A 165 -7.68 -10.87 13.52
CA GLU A 165 -6.72 -11.74 12.83
C GLU A 165 -5.33 -11.69 13.49
N GLU A 166 -4.82 -12.85 13.94
CA GLU A 166 -3.52 -12.96 14.61
C GLU A 166 -2.37 -12.39 13.79
N ALA A 167 -2.39 -12.56 12.46
CA ALA A 167 -1.37 -12.01 11.57
C ALA A 167 -1.28 -10.47 11.67
N ILE A 168 -2.42 -9.80 11.86
CA ILE A 168 -2.47 -8.34 12.03
C ILE A 168 -1.98 -7.97 13.41
N GLN A 169 -2.45 -8.66 14.46
CA GLN A 169 -2.02 -8.40 15.83
C GLN A 169 -0.51 -8.57 16.01
N ASN A 170 0.07 -9.62 15.45
CA ASN A 170 1.51 -9.86 15.44
C ASN A 170 2.27 -8.75 14.69
N ALA A 171 1.73 -8.28 13.55
CA ALA A 171 2.34 -7.18 12.82
C ALA A 171 2.26 -5.86 13.60
N ILE A 172 1.14 -5.59 14.26
CA ILE A 172 0.99 -4.43 15.15
C ILE A 172 2.08 -4.48 16.23
N ILE A 173 2.20 -5.58 16.97
CA ILE A 173 3.23 -5.74 18.01
C ILE A 173 4.63 -5.51 17.44
N SER A 174 4.92 -6.08 16.27
CA SER A 174 6.25 -6.01 15.63
C SER A 174 6.64 -4.60 15.17
N TYR A 175 5.69 -3.80 14.68
CA TYR A 175 5.97 -2.54 14.01
C TYR A 175 5.57 -1.29 14.80
N THR A 176 4.77 -1.44 15.86
CA THR A 176 4.31 -0.33 16.70
C THR A 176 5.48 0.42 17.31
N GLY A 177 6.46 -0.27 17.89
CA GLY A 177 7.65 0.39 18.47
C GLY A 177 8.33 1.32 17.47
N LEU A 178 8.64 0.81 16.27
CA LEU A 178 9.27 1.59 15.21
C LEU A 178 8.45 2.81 14.76
N LEU A 179 7.12 2.66 14.68
CA LEU A 179 6.21 3.76 14.37
C LEU A 179 6.24 4.82 15.48
N PHE A 180 6.12 4.42 16.74
CA PHE A 180 6.03 5.35 17.87
C PHE A 180 7.37 6.01 18.22
N ASP A 181 8.51 5.36 17.98
CA ASP A 181 9.82 5.98 18.10
C ASP A 181 9.96 7.18 17.15
N THR A 182 9.34 7.09 15.96
CA THR A 182 9.31 8.19 14.99
C THR A 182 8.22 9.22 15.29
N LEU A 183 6.99 8.77 15.57
CA LEU A 183 5.83 9.64 15.70
C LEU A 183 5.77 10.34 17.07
N GLY A 184 6.12 9.63 18.14
CA GLY A 184 5.98 10.07 19.53
C GLY A 184 6.65 11.43 19.81
N PRO A 185 7.96 11.58 19.55
CA PRO A 185 8.65 12.86 19.77
C PRO A 185 8.06 14.02 18.95
N ARG A 186 7.52 13.72 17.76
CA ARG A 186 7.03 14.72 16.80
C ARG A 186 5.58 15.13 17.05
N MET A 187 4.78 14.30 17.72
CA MET A 187 3.38 14.62 18.06
C MET A 187 3.24 15.26 19.45
N LYS A 188 4.13 14.94 20.41
CA LYS A 188 4.14 15.58 21.74
C LYS A 188 4.35 17.10 21.69
N SER A 189 5.00 17.62 20.65
CA SER A 189 5.22 19.06 20.46
C SER A 189 3.95 19.83 20.06
N GLN A 190 2.83 19.16 19.76
CA GLN A 190 1.61 19.81 19.29
C GLN A 190 0.38 19.10 19.88
N HIS A 191 -0.08 19.56 21.06
CA HIS A 191 -1.34 19.23 21.78
C HIS A 191 -2.32 18.27 21.07
N SER A 192 -1.99 16.98 20.99
CA SER A 192 -2.84 15.93 20.41
C SER A 192 -2.96 14.75 21.37
N ASP A 193 -3.29 15.06 22.62
CA ASP A 193 -3.33 14.12 23.74
C ASP A 193 -4.35 12.98 23.56
N LYS A 194 -5.48 13.24 22.89
CA LYS A 194 -6.59 12.27 22.79
C LYS A 194 -6.27 11.03 21.94
N ALA A 195 -5.50 11.19 20.85
CA ALA A 195 -5.15 10.06 19.98
C ALA A 195 -4.03 9.20 20.58
N PHE A 196 -3.11 9.83 21.31
CA PHE A 196 -2.01 9.16 21.99
C PHE A 196 -2.48 8.27 23.15
N VAL A 197 -3.45 8.77 23.92
CA VAL A 197 -4.04 8.05 25.08
C VAL A 197 -4.77 6.78 24.63
N CYS A 198 -5.53 6.81 23.53
CA CYS A 198 -6.29 5.64 23.08
C CYS A 198 -5.39 4.48 22.62
N VAL A 199 -4.22 4.78 22.03
CA VAL A 199 -3.27 3.74 21.64
C VAL A 199 -2.46 3.24 22.84
N LEU A 200 -1.96 4.13 23.71
CA LEU A 200 -1.20 3.72 24.88
C LEU A 200 -1.99 2.85 25.86
N PHE A 201 -3.28 3.15 26.10
CA PHE A 201 -4.11 2.32 26.98
C PHE A 201 -4.28 0.89 26.48
N HIS A 202 -4.30 0.67 25.16
CA HIS A 202 -4.46 -0.65 24.57
C HIS A 202 -3.18 -1.50 24.58
N PHE A 203 -2.00 -0.89 24.72
CA PHE A 203 -0.71 -1.59 24.81
C PHE A 203 -0.23 -1.82 26.26
N HIS A 204 -0.92 -1.27 27.26
CA HIS A 204 -0.57 -1.38 28.69
C HIS A 204 -1.63 -2.10 29.53
N SER A 205 -2.68 -2.64 28.90
CA SER A 205 -3.66 -3.56 29.50
C SER A 205 -3.52 -4.94 28.88
#